data_AF-A0AAD8CER2-F1
#
_entry.id   AF-A0AAD8CER2-F1
#
_cell.length_a   1.000
_cell.length_b   1.000
_cell.length_c   1.000
_cell.angle_alpha   90.00
_cell.angle_beta   90.00
_cell.angle_gamma   90.00
#
_symmetry.space_group_name_H-M   'P 1'
#
loop_
_entity.id
_entity.type
_entity.pdbx_description
1 polymer ?
#
loop_
_entity_poly.entity_id
_entity_poly.type
_entity_poly.pdbx_seq_one_letter_code
_entity_poly.pdbx_strand_id
1 'polypeptide(L)'
;MLVLVLGDLHIPHRCNALPAKFKKLLLRLSQDAGRDVHIVRGDFDENLNYPEQKVVTVGQFKIGLIHGHQVIPWGDLASLALLQRQLDVDILISGHTHKFEAFENENKFYINPGSATGAYSALESNIIPSFVLMDIQASTVVTYVYQLIGDDVKVERIEYKKL
;
A
#
# COMPACT_ATOMS: atom_id res chain seq x y z
N MET A 1 -3.81 -11.83 -11.43
CA MET A 1 -3.27 -10.56 -11.95
C MET A 1 -2.46 -9.95 -10.84
N LEU A 2 -1.19 -9.69 -11.09
CA LEU A 2 -0.27 -9.19 -10.07
C LEU A 2 -0.38 -7.67 -9.97
N VAL A 3 -0.53 -7.15 -8.76
CA VAL A 3 -0.56 -5.72 -8.46
C VAL A 3 0.46 -5.42 -7.37
N LEU A 4 1.45 -4.61 -7.71
CA LEU A 4 2.47 -4.15 -6.78
C LEU A 4 1.98 -2.87 -6.08
N VAL A 5 2.06 -2.85 -4.74
CA VAL A 5 1.62 -1.73 -3.90
C VAL A 5 2.77 -1.30 -2.99
N LEU A 6 3.22 -0.06 -3.12
CA LEU A 6 4.22 0.55 -2.26
C LEU A 6 4.00 2.06 -2.14
N GLY A 7 4.52 2.66 -1.07
CA GLY A 7 4.39 4.09 -0.80
C GLY A 7 5.42 4.58 0.20
N ASP A 8 5.21 5.81 0.68
CA ASP A 8 5.95 6.45 1.78
C ASP A 8 7.47 6.34 1.63
N LEU A 9 7.97 6.56 0.41
CA LEU A 9 9.39 6.43 0.07
C LEU A 9 10.24 7.55 0.70
N HIS A 10 9.72 8.78 0.70
CA HIS A 10 10.40 9.99 1.17
C HIS A 10 11.85 10.15 0.66
N ILE A 11 12.08 9.86 -0.62
CA ILE A 11 13.36 10.11 -1.28
C ILE A 11 13.31 11.49 -1.93
N PRO A 12 14.29 12.39 -1.72
CA PRO A 12 15.53 12.21 -0.95
C PRO A 12 15.45 12.64 0.53
N HIS A 13 14.29 13.15 0.99
CA HIS A 13 14.18 13.90 2.24
C HIS A 13 14.45 13.10 3.53
N ARG A 14 14.01 11.84 3.60
CA ARG A 14 14.19 10.96 4.77
C ARG A 14 15.05 9.74 4.46
N CYS A 15 15.07 9.31 3.21
CA CYS A 15 15.85 8.16 2.75
C CYS A 15 16.56 8.50 1.44
N ASN A 16 17.73 7.90 1.21
CA ASN A 16 18.48 8.05 -0.04
C ASN A 16 18.05 7.04 -1.11
N ALA A 17 17.53 5.88 -0.72
CA ALA A 17 17.19 4.79 -1.63
C ALA A 17 16.34 3.70 -0.96
N LEU A 18 15.70 2.86 -1.80
CA LEU A 18 15.16 1.57 -1.37
C LEU A 18 16.28 0.62 -0.89
N PRO A 19 15.99 -0.27 0.09
CA PRO A 19 16.91 -1.32 0.49
C PRO A 19 17.36 -2.20 -0.69
N ALA A 20 18.63 -2.62 -0.69
CA ALA A 20 19.21 -3.35 -1.83
C ALA A 20 18.45 -4.65 -2.16
N LYS A 21 18.01 -5.40 -1.14
CA LYS A 21 17.21 -6.62 -1.33
C LYS A 21 15.86 -6.31 -2.00
N PHE A 22 15.21 -5.21 -1.63
CA PHE A 22 13.96 -4.77 -2.26
C PHE A 22 14.17 -4.29 -3.69
N LYS A 23 15.22 -3.52 -3.98
CA LYS A 23 15.53 -3.12 -5.37
C LYS A 23 15.61 -4.33 -6.30
N LYS A 24 16.30 -5.39 -5.88
CA LYS A 24 16.43 -6.62 -6.68
C LYS A 24 15.08 -7.32 -6.89
N LEU A 25 14.25 -7.39 -5.86
CA LEU A 25 12.91 -7.99 -5.95
C LEU A 25 11.97 -7.17 -6.83
N LEU A 26 11.90 -5.86 -6.61
CA LEU A 26 11.04 -4.95 -7.35
C LEU A 26 11.40 -4.89 -8.83
N LEU A 27 12.68 -4.99 -9.20
CA LEU A 27 13.10 -5.08 -10.60
C LEU A 27 12.52 -6.32 -11.31
N ARG A 28 12.37 -7.44 -10.59
CA ARG A 28 11.75 -8.65 -11.11
C ARG A 28 10.23 -8.52 -11.11
N LEU A 29 9.64 -8.13 -9.97
CA LEU A 29 8.20 -8.04 -9.79
C LEU A 29 7.55 -6.99 -10.70
N SER A 30 8.24 -5.88 -10.98
CA SER A 30 7.73 -4.85 -11.92
C SER A 30 7.67 -5.33 -13.37
N GLN A 31 8.45 -6.35 -13.74
CA GLN A 31 8.31 -6.99 -15.06
C GLN A 31 7.05 -7.86 -15.11
N ASP A 32 6.66 -8.47 -13.99
CA ASP A 32 5.51 -9.37 -13.90
C ASP A 32 4.18 -8.63 -13.62
N ALA A 33 4.20 -7.53 -12.85
CA ALA A 33 3.02 -6.76 -12.44
C ALA A 33 2.47 -5.79 -13.50
N GLY A 34 3.18 -5.62 -14.63
CA GLY A 34 2.77 -4.75 -15.72
C GLY A 34 3.30 -3.32 -15.63
N ARG A 35 2.96 -2.50 -16.63
CA ARG A 35 3.48 -1.12 -16.81
C ARG A 35 2.50 -0.01 -16.42
N ASP A 36 1.29 -0.35 -16.00
CA ASP A 36 0.29 0.64 -15.61
C ASP A 36 0.54 1.11 -14.17
N VAL A 37 0.87 2.39 -14.02
CA VAL A 37 1.32 2.97 -12.75
C VAL A 37 0.28 3.98 -12.27
N HIS A 38 -0.23 3.73 -11.06
CA HIS A 38 -1.20 4.60 -10.40
C HIS A 38 -0.56 5.23 -9.17
N ILE A 39 -0.50 6.56 -9.15
CA ILE A 39 0.05 7.34 -8.04
C ILE A 39 -1.07 8.24 -7.52
N VAL A 40 -1.12 8.40 -6.20
CA VAL A 40 -1.90 9.42 -5.51
C VAL A 40 -0.96 10.34 -4.74
N ARG A 41 -1.41 11.56 -4.51
CA ARG A 41 -0.59 12.61 -3.92
C ARG A 41 -0.37 12.40 -2.42
N GLY A 42 0.91 12.31 -2.03
CA GLY A 42 1.36 12.44 -0.66
C GLY A 42 1.49 13.89 -0.20
N ASP A 43 1.55 14.09 1.11
CA ASP A 43 1.73 15.39 1.76
C ASP A 43 3.11 16.02 1.47
N PHE A 44 4.11 15.19 1.17
CA PHE A 44 5.47 15.62 0.77
C PHE A 44 5.74 15.53 -0.75
N ASP A 45 4.75 15.17 -1.57
CA ASP A 45 4.95 15.11 -3.02
C ASP A 45 5.02 16.53 -3.64
N GLU A 46 6.12 16.81 -4.34
CA GLU A 46 6.31 18.08 -5.06
C GLU A 46 5.42 18.20 -6.30
N ASN A 47 5.07 17.05 -6.91
CA ASN A 47 4.22 17.05 -8.10
C ASN A 47 2.74 17.19 -7.72
N LEU A 48 2.22 18.39 -7.91
CA LEU A 48 0.83 18.74 -7.60
C LEU A 48 -0.19 18.15 -8.58
N ASN A 49 0.24 17.52 -9.68
CA ASN A 49 -0.66 16.94 -10.68
C ASN A 49 -1.17 15.55 -10.29
N TYR A 50 -0.61 14.92 -9.25
CA TYR A 50 -1.13 13.66 -8.76
C TYR A 50 -2.50 13.86 -8.11
N PRO A 51 -3.47 12.97 -8.38
CA PRO A 51 -4.77 13.06 -7.75
C PRO A 51 -4.67 12.73 -6.26
N GLU A 52 -5.50 13.35 -5.43
CA GLU A 52 -5.57 13.04 -3.98
C GLU A 52 -6.06 11.61 -3.71
N GLN A 53 -6.96 11.12 -4.57
CA GLN A 53 -7.52 9.78 -4.50
C GLN A 53 -7.74 9.21 -5.89
N LYS A 54 -7.71 7.89 -6.02
CA LYS A 54 -7.98 7.20 -7.30
C LYS A 54 -8.73 5.90 -7.04
N VAL A 55 -9.68 5.57 -7.91
CA VAL A 55 -10.33 4.25 -7.93
C VAL A 55 -9.93 3.56 -9.23
N VAL A 56 -9.47 2.32 -9.10
CA VAL A 56 -9.12 1.45 -10.23
C VAL A 56 -9.87 0.14 -10.11
N THR A 57 -10.20 -0.49 -11.25
CA THR A 57 -10.84 -1.80 -11.27
C THR A 57 -9.86 -2.83 -11.81
N VAL A 58 -9.65 -3.89 -11.03
CA VAL A 58 -8.65 -4.92 -11.26
C VAL A 58 -9.37 -6.27 -11.05
N GLY A 59 -9.68 -6.97 -12.15
CA GLY A 59 -10.55 -8.15 -12.07
C GLY A 59 -11.95 -7.77 -11.56
N GLN A 60 -12.42 -8.47 -10.51
CA GLN A 60 -13.73 -8.21 -9.89
C GLN A 60 -13.68 -7.22 -8.71
N PHE A 61 -12.51 -6.65 -8.42
CA PHE A 61 -12.30 -5.75 -7.29
C PHE A 61 -12.22 -4.30 -7.76
N LYS A 62 -12.99 -3.44 -7.11
CA LYS A 62 -12.75 -1.99 -7.10
C LYS A 62 -11.74 -1.69 -6.00
N ILE A 63 -10.64 -1.04 -6.35
CA ILE A 63 -9.55 -0.70 -5.45
C ILE A 63 -9.47 0.83 -5.33
N GLY A 64 -9.66 1.33 -4.12
CA GLY A 64 -9.45 2.73 -3.77
C GLY A 64 -8.01 2.95 -3.32
N LEU A 65 -7.43 4.06 -3.74
CA LEU A 65 -6.08 4.49 -3.38
C LEU A 65 -6.14 5.92 -2.84
N ILE A 66 -5.50 6.13 -1.69
CA ILE A 66 -5.32 7.44 -1.04
C ILE A 66 -3.99 7.42 -0.27
N HIS A 67 -3.34 8.57 -0.07
CA HIS A 67 -2.15 8.61 0.78
C HIS A 67 -2.49 8.36 2.26
N GLY A 68 -3.58 8.93 2.78
CA GLY A 68 -4.04 8.71 4.15
C GLY A 68 -3.75 9.86 5.12
N HIS A 69 -2.95 10.85 4.71
CA HIS A 69 -2.74 12.07 5.52
C HIS A 69 -4.03 12.89 5.70
N GLN A 70 -4.99 12.69 4.80
CA GLN A 70 -6.32 13.30 4.78
C GLN A 70 -7.31 12.61 5.73
N VAL A 71 -7.01 11.39 6.21
CA VAL A 71 -7.91 10.60 7.06
C VAL A 71 -7.68 11.01 8.51
N ILE A 72 -8.67 11.62 9.16
CA ILE A 72 -8.53 12.16 10.52
C ILE A 72 -9.56 11.49 11.43
N PRO A 73 -9.14 10.80 12.52
CA PRO A 73 -7.76 10.62 12.96
C PRO A 73 -6.92 9.69 12.05
N TRP A 74 -5.60 9.89 12.03
CA TRP A 74 -4.70 9.11 11.18
C TRP A 74 -4.76 7.61 11.53
N GLY A 75 -5.05 6.78 10.52
CA GLY A 75 -5.18 5.33 10.69
C GLY A 75 -6.45 4.86 11.43
N ASP A 76 -7.39 5.78 11.72
CA ASP A 76 -8.64 5.41 12.39
C ASP A 76 -9.54 4.55 11.50
N LEU A 77 -9.96 3.40 12.02
CA LEU A 77 -10.75 2.42 11.29
C LEU A 77 -12.11 2.98 10.85
N ALA A 78 -12.79 3.74 11.70
CA ALA A 78 -14.10 4.30 11.36
C ALA A 78 -13.98 5.33 10.21
N SER A 79 -12.93 6.15 10.25
CA SER A 79 -12.61 7.14 9.22
C SER A 79 -12.24 6.48 7.89
N LEU A 80 -11.42 5.41 7.91
CA LEU A 80 -11.12 4.61 6.74
C LEU A 80 -12.37 3.92 6.18
N ALA A 81 -13.23 3.38 7.04
CA ALA A 81 -14.47 2.74 6.62
C ALA A 81 -15.48 3.74 6.03
N LEU A 82 -15.51 4.98 6.51
CA LEU A 82 -16.31 6.05 5.90
C LEU A 82 -15.81 6.33 4.48
N LEU A 83 -14.49 6.47 4.30
CA LEU A 83 -13.88 6.71 3.00
C LEU A 83 -14.10 5.53 2.03
N GLN A 84 -13.95 4.29 2.51
CA GLN A 84 -14.23 3.10 1.72
C GLN A 84 -15.66 3.12 1.16
N ARG A 85 -16.65 3.47 1.99
CA ARG A 85 -18.06 3.57 1.57
C ARG A 85 -18.27 4.73 0.59
N GLN A 86 -17.64 5.88 0.83
CA GLN A 86 -17.71 7.04 -0.06
C GLN A 86 -17.17 6.71 -1.46
N LEU A 87 -16.09 5.93 -1.54
CA LEU A 87 -15.47 5.52 -2.80
C LEU A 87 -16.15 4.30 -3.45
N ASP A 88 -17.02 3.59 -2.72
CA ASP A 88 -17.64 2.33 -3.15
C ASP A 88 -16.61 1.31 -3.65
N VAL A 89 -15.61 1.00 -2.81
CA VAL A 89 -14.50 0.10 -3.17
C VAL A 89 -14.53 -1.20 -2.37
N ASP A 90 -14.00 -2.28 -2.93
CA ASP A 90 -13.84 -3.56 -2.23
C ASP A 90 -12.57 -3.60 -1.40
N ILE A 91 -11.51 -2.97 -1.92
CA ILE A 91 -10.21 -2.86 -1.28
C ILE A 91 -9.87 -1.37 -1.14
N LEU A 92 -9.52 -0.91 0.06
CA LEU A 92 -9.00 0.43 0.29
C LEU A 92 -7.51 0.36 0.63
N ILE A 93 -6.69 1.04 -0.16
CA ILE A 93 -5.25 1.18 0.05
C ILE A 93 -4.96 2.58 0.59
N SER A 94 -4.31 2.64 1.76
CA SER A 94 -3.85 3.88 2.40
C SER A 94 -2.41 3.75 2.87
N GLY A 95 -1.69 4.86 3.06
CA GLY A 95 -0.31 4.90 3.56
C GLY A 95 -0.20 5.78 4.80
N HIS A 96 0.76 6.71 4.81
CA HIS A 96 0.97 7.78 5.81
C HIS A 96 1.43 7.31 7.20
N THR A 97 0.90 6.22 7.74
CA THR A 97 1.33 5.69 9.05
C THR A 97 2.70 5.03 8.99
N HIS A 98 3.17 4.69 7.78
CA HIS A 98 4.39 3.91 7.50
C HIS A 98 4.39 2.50 8.13
N LYS A 99 3.26 2.05 8.66
CA LYS A 99 3.11 0.75 9.29
C LYS A 99 2.28 -0.16 8.40
N PHE A 100 2.83 -1.31 8.05
CA PHE A 100 2.10 -2.32 7.31
C PHE A 100 0.87 -2.79 8.11
N GLU A 101 -0.28 -2.80 7.44
CA GLU A 101 -1.53 -3.38 7.94
C GLU A 101 -2.28 -4.03 6.78
N ALA A 102 -2.86 -5.21 6.99
CA ALA A 102 -3.80 -5.79 6.05
C ALA A 102 -4.86 -6.59 6.80
N PHE A 103 -6.11 -6.15 6.73
CA PHE A 103 -7.20 -6.74 7.50
C PHE A 103 -8.55 -6.59 6.80
N GLU A 104 -9.48 -7.47 7.16
CA GLU A 104 -10.88 -7.38 6.74
C GLU A 104 -11.71 -6.66 7.81
N ASN A 105 -12.54 -5.71 7.39
CA ASN A 105 -13.55 -5.07 8.24
C ASN A 105 -14.84 -4.90 7.44
N GLU A 106 -15.97 -5.35 8.00
CA GLU A 106 -17.29 -5.31 7.35
C GLU A 106 -17.29 -5.83 5.91
N ASN A 107 -16.65 -6.98 5.68
CA ASN A 107 -16.52 -7.62 4.36
C ASN A 107 -15.76 -6.81 3.31
N LYS A 108 -14.99 -5.80 3.73
CA LYS A 108 -14.10 -4.99 2.90
C LYS A 108 -12.67 -5.15 3.36
N PHE A 109 -11.74 -5.03 2.43
CA PHE A 109 -10.33 -5.28 2.71
C PHE A 109 -9.54 -3.97 2.76
N TYR A 110 -8.73 -3.79 3.78
CA TYR A 110 -7.95 -2.58 4.01
C TYR A 110 -6.48 -2.96 3.97
N ILE A 111 -5.69 -2.21 3.22
CA ILE A 111 -4.25 -2.44 3.07
C ILE A 111 -3.51 -1.13 3.32
N ASN A 112 -2.51 -1.21 4.16
CA ASN A 112 -1.42 -0.25 4.23
C ASN A 112 -0.11 -0.97 3.90
N PRO A 113 0.58 -0.61 2.80
CA PRO A 113 1.81 -1.31 2.43
C PRO A 113 2.99 -0.98 3.35
N GLY A 114 2.86 0.03 4.23
CA GLY A 114 3.95 0.62 4.98
C GLY A 114 4.89 1.45 4.10
N SER A 115 6.04 1.83 4.66
CA SER A 115 7.09 2.55 3.93
C SER A 115 8.06 1.56 3.29
N ALA A 116 8.21 1.61 1.96
CA ALA A 116 9.14 0.71 1.26
C ALA A 116 10.62 1.02 1.50
N THR A 117 10.93 2.22 1.99
CA THR A 117 12.28 2.64 2.40
C THR A 117 12.52 2.47 3.91
N GLY A 118 11.46 2.32 4.70
CA GLY A 118 11.55 2.43 6.16
C GLY A 118 11.78 3.86 6.65
N ALA A 119 11.29 4.86 5.90
CA ALA A 119 11.41 6.26 6.28
C ALA A 119 10.76 6.51 7.64
N TYR A 120 11.36 7.39 8.47
CA TYR A 120 10.80 7.72 9.78
C TYR A 120 9.38 8.29 9.64
N SER A 121 8.50 8.08 10.63
CA SER A 121 7.16 8.68 10.76
C SER A 121 7.02 9.30 12.14
N ALA A 122 6.14 10.30 12.27
CA ALA A 122 5.82 10.86 13.58
C ALA A 122 4.95 9.91 14.44
N LEU A 123 4.35 8.89 13.82
CA LEU A 123 3.44 7.95 14.46
C LEU A 123 4.12 6.68 14.98
N GLU A 124 5.24 6.29 14.40
CA GLU A 124 5.87 5.00 14.67
C GLU A 124 7.39 5.16 14.84
N SER A 125 7.91 4.54 15.89
CA SER A 125 9.32 4.63 16.28
C SER A 125 10.19 3.59 15.59
N ASN A 126 9.63 2.41 15.28
CA ASN A 126 10.34 1.28 14.69
C ASN A 126 9.69 0.90 13.36
N ILE A 127 10.15 1.54 12.29
CA ILE A 127 9.59 1.32 10.95
C ILE A 127 10.38 0.24 10.23
N ILE A 128 9.66 -0.80 9.83
CA ILE A 128 10.19 -1.92 9.06
C ILE A 128 9.93 -1.64 7.59
N PRO A 129 10.96 -1.55 6.72
CA PRO A 129 10.75 -1.39 5.29
C PRO A 129 9.83 -2.49 4.76
N SER A 130 8.75 -2.08 4.09
CA SER A 130 7.72 -3.01 3.63
C SER A 130 7.04 -2.60 2.33
N PHE A 131 6.56 -3.59 1.58
CA PHE A 131 5.68 -3.40 0.43
C PHE A 131 4.77 -4.62 0.25
N VAL A 132 3.75 -4.47 -0.58
CA VAL A 132 2.73 -5.50 -0.81
C VAL A 132 2.68 -5.89 -2.28
N LEU A 133 2.49 -7.18 -2.55
CA LEU A 133 2.16 -7.73 -3.85
C LEU A 133 0.83 -8.48 -3.75
N MET A 134 -0.17 -8.06 -4.50
CA MET A 134 -1.46 -8.76 -4.58
C MET A 134 -1.49 -9.65 -5.83
N ASP A 135 -1.93 -10.89 -5.69
CA ASP A 135 -2.38 -11.72 -6.81
C ASP A 135 -3.90 -11.85 -6.78
N ILE A 136 -4.54 -11.23 -7.77
CA ILE A 136 -5.99 -11.16 -7.89
C ILE A 136 -6.46 -12.20 -8.92
N GLN A 137 -7.27 -13.16 -8.46
CA GLN A 137 -7.84 -14.22 -9.28
C GLN A 137 -9.34 -14.34 -9.00
N ALA A 138 -10.17 -14.09 -10.03
CA ALA A 138 -11.62 -14.07 -9.91
C ALA A 138 -12.10 -13.18 -8.74
N SER A 139 -12.68 -13.77 -7.70
CA SER A 139 -13.17 -13.10 -6.49
C SER A 139 -12.26 -13.28 -5.27
N THR A 140 -11.04 -13.77 -5.47
CA THR A 140 -10.03 -13.95 -4.40
C THR A 140 -8.82 -13.06 -4.66
N VAL A 141 -8.30 -12.45 -3.59
CA VAL A 141 -7.00 -11.78 -3.58
C VAL A 141 -6.08 -12.44 -2.58
N VAL A 142 -4.89 -12.81 -3.05
CA VAL A 142 -3.79 -13.27 -2.19
C VAL A 142 -2.80 -12.12 -2.05
N THR A 143 -2.60 -11.65 -0.83
CA THR A 143 -1.74 -10.51 -0.50
C THR A 143 -0.44 -11.04 0.11
N TYR A 144 0.67 -10.82 -0.59
CA TYR A 144 2.02 -11.11 -0.14
C TYR A 144 2.65 -9.85 0.42
N VAL A 145 3.12 -9.93 1.66
CA VAL A 145 3.70 -8.79 2.38
C VAL A 145 5.19 -9.05 2.51
N TYR A 146 6.01 -8.15 1.97
CA TYR A 146 7.46 -8.26 2.06
C TYR A 146 7.95 -7.28 3.12
N GLN A 147 8.66 -7.78 4.12
CA GLN A 147 9.23 -6.97 5.20
C GLN A 147 10.72 -7.23 5.32
N LEU A 148 11.52 -6.18 5.50
CA LEU A 148 12.95 -6.29 5.73
C LEU A 148 13.25 -6.22 7.24
N ILE A 149 13.48 -7.38 7.86
CA ILE A 149 13.78 -7.47 9.29
C ILE A 149 15.25 -7.81 9.48
N GLY A 150 16.01 -6.85 10.01
CA GLY A 150 17.47 -6.92 9.99
C GLY A 150 17.95 -6.94 8.54
N ASP A 151 18.69 -7.97 8.16
CA ASP A 151 19.09 -8.15 6.77
C ASP A 151 18.12 -9.00 5.98
N ASP A 152 17.15 -9.70 6.58
CA ASP A 152 16.36 -10.72 5.87
C ASP A 152 14.99 -10.23 5.40
N VAL A 153 14.62 -10.66 4.20
CA VAL A 153 13.29 -10.42 3.65
C VAL A 153 12.37 -11.53 4.13
N LYS A 154 11.42 -11.18 4.99
CA LYS A 154 10.32 -12.06 5.39
C LYS A 154 9.11 -11.82 4.50
N VAL A 155 8.38 -12.89 4.21
CA VAL A 155 7.17 -12.85 3.39
C VAL A 155 6.02 -13.46 4.16
N GLU A 156 4.94 -12.71 4.30
CA GLU A 156 3.68 -13.18 4.87
C GLU A 156 2.60 -13.27 3.78
N ARG A 157 1.66 -14.19 3.93
CA ARG A 157 0.57 -14.42 2.97
C ARG A 157 -0.78 -14.27 3.67
N ILE A 158 -1.60 -13.36 3.17
CA ILE A 158 -2.97 -13.09 3.65
C ILE A 158 -3.92 -13.31 2.48
N GLU A 159 -5.10 -13.88 2.74
CA GLU A 159 -6.11 -14.15 1.71
C GLU A 159 -7.42 -13.44 2.06
N TYR A 160 -7.99 -12.76 1.08
CA TYR A 160 -9.33 -12.17 1.16
C TYR A 160 -10.16 -12.65 -0.01
N LYS A 161 -11.43 -12.96 0.25
CA LYS A 161 -12.38 -13.42 -0.75
C LYS A 161 -13.62 -12.53 -0.69
N LYS A 162 -13.98 -11.96 -1.84
CA LYS A 162 -15.23 -11.23 -2.02
C LYS A 162 -16.39 -12.22 -1.99
N LEU A 163 -17.35 -11.96 -1.09
CA LEU A 163 -18.59 -12.72 -0.94
C LEU A 163 -19.55 -12.44 -2.09
#